data_AF-A0A517NWM9-F1
#
_entry.id   AF-A0A517NWM9-F1
#
_cell.length_a   1.000
_cell.length_b   1.000
_cell.length_c   1.000
_cell.angle_alpha   90.00
_cell.angle_beta   90.00
_cell.angle_gamma   90.00
#
_symmetry.space_group_name_H-M   'P 1'
#
loop_
_entity.id
_entity.type
_entity.pdbx_description
1 polymer ?
#
loop_
_entity_poly.entity_id
_entity_poly.type
_entity_poly.pdbx_seq_one_letter_code
_entity_poly.pdbx_strand_id
1 'polypeptide(L)'
;MARVGIIFGLLLCGLTLVALLCTTHKMPSLFVPMMFGIPILFCGIVGLNPHRRKYAMFNAVAVGTVGFMVGAGLVVRAGMSVVDDADIRRYVIRLGLSLAGLCLVFVASYVVSFLQSRARVQE
;
A
#
# COMPACT_ATOMS: atom_id res chain seq x y z
N MET A 1 -1.79 8.99 13.55
CA MET A 1 -1.21 7.78 12.93
C MET A 1 -2.29 6.78 12.53
N ALA A 2 -3.17 6.34 13.43
CA ALA A 2 -4.29 5.44 13.10
C ALA A 2 -5.14 5.90 11.91
N ARG A 3 -5.56 7.17 11.89
CA ARG A 3 -6.31 7.77 10.77
C ARG A 3 -5.57 7.70 9.44
N VAL A 4 -4.24 7.83 9.44
CA VAL A 4 -3.41 7.74 8.22
C VAL A 4 -3.48 6.32 7.64
N GLY A 5 -3.35 5.29 8.48
CA GLY A 5 -3.51 3.90 8.06
C GLY A 5 -4.89 3.61 7.46
N ILE A 6 -5.96 4.16 8.03
CA ILE A 6 -7.32 4.02 7.49
C ILE A 6 -7.42 4.67 6.11
N ILE A 7 -6.92 5.90 5.95
CA ILE A 7 -6.97 6.64 4.67
C ILE A 7 -6.18 5.89 3.60
N PHE A 8 -4.96 5.45 3.89
CA PHE A 8 -4.14 4.71 2.91
C PHE A 8 -4.72 3.34 2.56
N GLY A 9 -5.29 2.62 3.55
CA GLY A 9 -6.00 1.38 3.29
C GLY A 9 -7.22 1.58 2.38
N LEU A 10 -7.99 2.65 2.60
CA LEU A 10 -9.11 3.03 1.73
C LEU A 10 -8.64 3.42 0.33
N LEU A 11 -7.54 4.16 0.21
CA LEU A 11 -6.95 4.53 -1.09
C LEU A 11 -6.52 3.29 -1.89
N LEU A 12 -5.90 2.30 -1.24
CA LEU A 12 -5.51 1.04 -1.89
C LEU A 12 -6.71 0.19 -2.33
N CYS A 13 -7.76 0.13 -1.51
CA CYS A 13 -9.02 -0.50 -1.90
C CYS A 13 -9.69 0.25 -3.06
N GLY A 14 -9.74 1.59 -2.99
CA GLY A 14 -10.29 2.45 -4.04
C GLY A 14 -9.52 2.31 -5.36
N LEU A 15 -8.19 2.20 -5.30
CA LEU A 15 -7.34 1.95 -6.46
C LEU A 15 -7.74 0.66 -7.18
N THR A 16 -8.00 -0.42 -6.42
CA THR A 16 -8.48 -1.69 -6.99
C THR A 16 -9.87 -1.55 -7.61
N LEU A 17 -10.75 -0.79 -6.97
CA LEU A 17 -12.11 -0.57 -7.46
C LEU A 17 -12.11 0.22 -8.77
N VAL A 18 -11.33 1.31 -8.84
CA VAL A 18 -11.10 2.07 -10.08
C VAL A 18 -10.46 1.18 -11.15
N ALA A 19 -9.46 0.39 -10.78
CA ALA A 19 -8.79 -0.54 -11.68
C ALA A 19 -9.81 -1.51 -12.31
N LEU A 20 -10.69 -2.10 -11.49
CA LEU A 20 -11.76 -2.99 -11.94
C LEU A 20 -12.81 -2.30 -12.80
N LEU A 21 -13.19 -1.05 -12.52
CA LEU A 21 -14.20 -0.35 -13.31
C LEU A 21 -13.66 0.15 -14.66
N CYS A 22 -12.40 0.58 -14.71
CA CYS A 22 -11.80 1.17 -15.91
C CYS A 22 -11.13 0.16 -16.86
N THR A 23 -10.96 -1.11 -16.44
CA THR A 23 -10.32 -2.13 -17.27
C THR A 23 -11.30 -3.17 -17.79
N THR A 24 -11.19 -3.48 -19.08
CA THR A 24 -11.85 -4.64 -19.72
C THR A 24 -11.09 -5.94 -19.44
N HIS A 25 -9.78 -5.89 -19.25
CA HIS A 25 -8.96 -7.05 -18.94
C HIS A 25 -8.95 -7.35 -17.44
N LYS A 26 -9.79 -8.32 -17.04
CA LYS A 26 -9.86 -8.78 -15.65
C LYS A 26 -8.71 -9.76 -15.38
N MET A 27 -7.82 -9.39 -14.45
CA MET A 27 -6.69 -10.21 -14.04
C MET A 27 -6.67 -10.33 -12.51
N PRO A 28 -6.22 -11.45 -11.94
CA PRO A 28 -6.11 -11.59 -10.49
C PRO A 28 -5.20 -10.53 -9.83
N SER A 29 -4.18 -10.07 -10.56
CA SER A 29 -3.24 -9.03 -10.10
C SER A 29 -3.92 -7.69 -9.77
N LEU A 30 -5.13 -7.44 -10.29
CA LEU A 30 -5.94 -6.26 -9.97
C LEU A 30 -6.26 -6.16 -8.48
N PHE A 31 -6.40 -7.31 -7.79
CA PHE A 31 -6.79 -7.36 -6.38
C PHE A 31 -5.61 -7.22 -5.43
N VAL A 32 -4.37 -7.22 -5.93
CA VAL A 32 -3.16 -7.11 -5.11
C VAL A 32 -3.18 -5.85 -4.21
N PRO A 33 -3.52 -4.64 -4.71
CA PRO A 33 -3.59 -3.47 -3.84
C PRO A 33 -4.62 -3.62 -2.73
N MET A 34 -5.78 -4.22 -3.01
CA MET A 34 -6.82 -4.49 -2.01
C MET A 34 -6.36 -5.52 -0.96
N MET A 35 -5.62 -6.55 -1.36
CA MET A 35 -5.09 -7.56 -0.44
C MET A 35 -4.14 -6.95 0.61
N PHE A 36 -3.40 -5.90 0.25
CA PHE A 36 -2.58 -5.13 1.20
C PHE A 36 -3.37 -4.01 1.90
N GLY A 37 -4.32 -3.41 1.18
CA GLY A 37 -5.17 -2.33 1.69
C GLY A 37 -6.04 -2.76 2.88
N ILE A 38 -6.66 -3.95 2.82
CA ILE A 38 -7.55 -4.45 3.88
C ILE A 38 -6.79 -4.65 5.22
N PRO A 39 -5.65 -5.35 5.29
CA PRO A 39 -4.90 -5.48 6.53
C PRO A 39 -4.38 -4.14 7.06
N ILE A 40 -3.95 -3.21 6.19
CA ILE A 40 -3.51 -1.87 6.59
C ILE A 40 -4.69 -1.08 7.18
N LEU A 41 -5.86 -1.13 6.54
CA LEU A 41 -7.09 -0.50 7.02
C LEU A 41 -7.51 -1.08 8.36
N PHE A 42 -7.52 -2.40 8.49
CA PHE A 42 -7.88 -3.10 9.72
C PHE A 42 -6.92 -2.74 10.87
N CYS A 43 -5.62 -2.76 10.63
CA CYS A 43 -4.63 -2.32 11.61
C CYS A 43 -4.79 -0.82 11.97
N GLY A 44 -5.22 0.01 11.01
CA GLY A 44 -5.59 1.40 11.22
C GLY A 44 -6.73 1.56 12.23
N ILE A 45 -7.81 0.79 12.06
CA ILE A 45 -8.98 0.79 12.96
C ILE A 45 -8.59 0.26 14.34
N VAL A 46 -7.92 -0.89 14.41
CA VAL A 46 -7.47 -1.47 15.69
C VAL A 46 -6.51 -0.53 16.43
N GLY A 47 -5.70 0.22 15.68
CA GLY A 47 -4.77 1.21 16.22
C GLY A 47 -5.41 2.49 16.78
N LEU A 48 -6.74 2.66 16.66
CA LEU A 48 -7.47 3.71 17.38
C LEU A 48 -7.47 3.45 18.89
N ASN A 49 -7.35 2.19 19.32
CA ASN A 49 -7.27 1.83 20.73
C ASN A 49 -5.87 2.10 21.32
N PRO A 50 -5.73 2.91 22.38
CA PRO A 50 -4.43 3.28 22.93
C PRO A 50 -3.64 2.07 23.46
N HIS A 51 -4.31 1.06 24.01
CA HIS A 51 -3.69 -0.14 24.56
C HIS A 51 -2.99 -1.03 23.51
N ARG A 52 -3.48 -1.03 22.26
CA ARG A 52 -2.97 -1.89 21.16
C ARG A 52 -2.31 -1.12 20.02
N ARG A 53 -2.28 0.22 20.11
CA ARG A 53 -1.83 1.13 19.05
C ARG A 53 -0.42 0.81 18.54
N LYS A 54 0.53 0.54 19.43
CA LYS A 54 1.93 0.30 19.04
C LYS A 54 2.09 -0.94 18.14
N TYR A 55 1.50 -2.05 18.55
CA TYR A 55 1.55 -3.31 17.78
C TYR A 55 0.78 -3.23 16.47
N ALA A 56 -0.43 -2.66 16.50
CA ALA A 56 -1.25 -2.49 15.30
C ALA A 56 -0.55 -1.63 14.25
N MET A 57 0.05 -0.52 14.66
CA MET A 57 0.77 0.36 13.75
C MET A 57 2.05 -0.29 13.18
N PHE A 58 2.81 -1.04 13.99
CA PHE A 58 3.99 -1.76 13.52
C PHE A 58 3.63 -2.80 12.45
N ASN A 59 2.55 -3.57 12.69
CA ASN A 59 2.05 -4.54 11.73
C ASN A 59 1.58 -3.88 10.43
N ALA A 60 0.90 -2.73 10.52
CA ALA A 60 0.49 -1.98 9.33
C ALA A 60 1.70 -1.56 8.47
N VAL A 61 2.78 -1.11 9.11
CA VAL A 61 4.02 -0.74 8.41
C VAL A 61 4.70 -1.95 7.78
N ALA A 62 4.77 -3.07 8.49
CA ALA A 62 5.31 -4.32 7.95
C ALA A 62 4.52 -4.81 6.72
N VAL A 63 3.19 -4.69 6.74
CA VAL A 63 2.36 -4.99 5.56
C VAL A 63 2.63 -3.98 4.43
N GLY A 64 2.76 -2.69 4.77
CA GLY A 64 3.08 -1.64 3.80
C GLY A 64 4.43 -1.84 3.11
N THR A 65 5.47 -2.27 3.84
CA THR A 65 6.79 -2.55 3.25
C THR A 65 6.75 -3.76 2.32
N VAL A 66 6.03 -4.82 2.70
CA VAL A 66 5.81 -5.98 1.80
C VAL A 66 5.02 -5.57 0.57
N GLY A 67 3.98 -4.76 0.72
CA GLY A 67 3.20 -4.21 -0.40
C GLY A 67 4.05 -3.39 -1.37
N PHE A 68 5.01 -2.62 -0.85
CA PHE A 68 6.00 -1.92 -1.69
C PHE A 68 6.89 -2.90 -2.48
N MET A 69 7.43 -3.92 -1.83
CA MET A 69 8.27 -4.93 -2.50
C MET A 69 7.49 -5.67 -3.58
N VAL A 70 6.23 -6.02 -3.33
CA VAL A 70 5.36 -6.66 -4.32
C VAL A 70 5.06 -5.71 -5.48
N GLY A 71 4.72 -4.45 -5.21
CA GLY A 71 4.49 -3.44 -6.25
C GLY A 71 5.74 -3.23 -7.12
N ALA A 72 6.92 -3.13 -6.52
CA ALA A 72 8.19 -3.04 -7.23
C ALA A 72 8.45 -4.30 -8.08
N GLY A 73 8.22 -5.49 -7.53
CA GLY A 73 8.35 -6.75 -8.25
C GLY A 73 7.43 -6.86 -9.47
N LEU A 74 6.19 -6.38 -9.38
CA LEU A 74 5.26 -6.31 -10.51
C LEU A 74 5.79 -5.40 -11.63
N VAL A 75 6.34 -4.23 -11.28
CA VAL A 75 6.94 -3.30 -12.24
C VAL A 75 8.15 -3.91 -12.92
N VAL A 76 9.06 -4.52 -12.16
CA VAL A 76 10.27 -5.17 -12.70
C VAL A 76 9.89 -6.31 -13.63
N ARG A 77 8.98 -7.21 -13.21
CA ARG A 77 8.53 -8.34 -14.02
C ARG A 77 7.90 -7.88 -15.34
N ALA A 78 7.07 -6.84 -15.30
CA ALA A 78 6.46 -6.28 -16.49
C ALA A 78 7.50 -5.57 -17.39
N GLY A 79 8.55 -4.96 -16.82
CA GLY A 79 9.66 -4.34 -17.54
C GLY A 79 10.60 -5.34 -18.23
N MET A 80 10.78 -6.54 -17.67
CA MET A 80 11.58 -7.62 -18.28
C MET A 80 10.86 -8.38 -19.41
N SER A 81 9.80 -7.79 -19.99
CA SER A 81 9.06 -8.37 -21.12
C SER A 81 8.41 -9.74 -20.86
N VAL A 82 8.25 -10.16 -19.60
CA VAL A 82 7.57 -11.42 -19.24
C VAL A 82 6.06 -11.38 -19.56
N VAL A 83 5.55 -10.20 -19.92
CA VAL A 83 4.18 -9.99 -20.38
C VAL A 83 4.21 -9.69 -21.87
N ASP A 84 3.78 -10.67 -22.68
CA ASP A 84 3.79 -10.60 -24.14
C ASP A 84 2.90 -9.47 -24.69
N ASP A 85 1.79 -9.21 -24.01
CA ASP A 85 0.82 -8.21 -24.43
C ASP A 85 1.21 -6.80 -23.96
N ALA A 86 1.39 -5.89 -24.91
CA ALA A 86 1.89 -4.54 -24.66
C ALA A 86 0.91 -3.66 -23.85
N ASP A 87 -0.40 -3.87 -24.02
CA ASP A 87 -1.43 -3.10 -23.32
C ASP A 87 -1.57 -3.59 -21.88
N ILE A 88 -1.56 -4.90 -21.67
CA ILE A 88 -1.53 -5.52 -20.35
C ILE A 88 -0.28 -5.09 -19.58
N ARG A 89 0.89 -5.10 -20.24
CA ARG A 89 2.17 -4.69 -19.64
C ARG A 89 2.11 -3.25 -19.12
N ARG A 90 1.66 -2.29 -19.94
CA ARG A 90 1.52 -0.88 -19.53
C ARG A 90 0.61 -0.73 -18.33
N TYR A 91 -0.49 -1.48 -18.30
CA TYR A 91 -1.46 -1.43 -17.23
C TYR A 91 -0.91 -2.02 -15.91
N VAL A 92 -0.25 -3.19 -15.97
CA VAL A 92 0.43 -3.81 -14.82
C VAL A 92 1.52 -2.90 -14.25
N ILE A 93 2.29 -2.22 -15.11
CA ILE A 93 3.30 -1.23 -14.67
C ILE A 93 2.65 -0.08 -13.90
N ARG A 94 1.57 0.52 -14.43
CA ARG A 94 0.86 1.63 -13.78
C ARG A 94 0.25 1.22 -12.43
N LEU A 95 -0.31 0.01 -12.35
CA LEU A 95 -0.82 -0.52 -11.09
C LEU A 95 0.28 -0.83 -10.08
N GLY A 96 1.38 -1.45 -10.53
CA GLY A 96 2.53 -1.73 -9.68
C GLY A 96 3.16 -0.45 -9.13
N LEU A 97 3.31 0.58 -9.97
CA LEU A 97 3.80 1.90 -9.57
C LEU A 97 2.87 2.60 -8.58
N SER A 98 1.55 2.56 -8.80
CA SER A 98 0.60 3.19 -7.88
C SER A 98 0.54 2.46 -6.54
N LEU A 99 0.55 1.13 -6.52
CA LEU A 99 0.67 0.32 -5.29
C LEU A 99 1.97 0.63 -4.55
N ALA A 100 3.11 0.54 -5.23
CA ALA A 100 4.42 0.80 -4.64
C ALA A 100 4.49 2.25 -4.12
N GLY A 101 4.04 3.23 -4.90
CA GLY A 101 4.00 4.63 -4.50
C GLY A 101 3.17 4.86 -3.25
N LEU A 102 1.94 4.35 -3.20
CA LEU A 102 1.07 4.50 -2.03
C LEU A 102 1.66 3.81 -0.78
N CYS A 103 2.21 2.61 -0.93
CA CYS A 103 2.86 1.90 0.16
C CYS A 103 4.13 2.63 0.65
N LEU A 104 4.95 3.17 -0.25
CA LEU A 104 6.15 3.91 0.10
C LEU A 104 5.82 5.22 0.84
N VAL A 105 4.85 5.99 0.34
CA VAL A 105 4.40 7.22 1.01
C VAL A 105 3.82 6.90 2.38
N PHE A 106 3.04 5.82 2.50
CA PHE A 106 2.52 5.37 3.79
C PHE A 106 3.65 5.06 4.79
N VAL A 107 4.62 4.24 4.40
CA VAL A 107 5.77 3.88 5.26
C VAL A 107 6.59 5.12 5.61
N ALA A 108 6.90 5.99 4.64
CA ALA A 108 7.64 7.23 4.88
C ALA A 108 6.91 8.15 5.86
N SER A 109 5.60 8.33 5.69
CA SER A 109 4.78 9.15 6.60
C SER A 109 4.80 8.63 8.04
N TYR A 110 4.85 7.30 8.21
CA TYR A 110 4.96 6.67 9.52
C TYR A 110 6.34 6.89 10.15
N VAL A 111 7.41 6.72 9.37
CA VAL A 111 8.79 6.93 9.84
C VAL A 111 9.02 8.38 10.26
N VAL A 112 8.61 9.34 9.43
CA VAL A 112 8.71 10.78 9.75
C VAL A 112 7.94 11.11 11.02
N SER A 113 6.72 10.60 11.13
CA SER A 113 5.88 10.76 12.32
C SER A 113 6.54 10.19 13.59
N PHE A 114 7.20 9.04 13.48
CA PHE A 114 7.90 8.42 14.58
C PHE A 114 9.14 9.21 15.02
N LEU A 115 9.92 9.72 14.05
CA LEU A 115 11.08 10.57 14.31
C LEU A 115 10.67 11.89 14.98
N GLN A 116 9.60 12.55 14.49
CA GLN A 116 9.09 13.78 15.11
C GLN A 116 8.58 13.54 16.55
N SER A 117 7.95 12.39 16.81
CA SER A 117 7.56 12.03 18.18
C SER A 117 8.75 11.78 19.10
N ARG A 118 9.92 11.40 18.57
CA ARG A 118 11.15 11.29 19.36
C ARG A 118 11.84 12.63 19.59
N ALA A 119 11.88 13.49 18.56
CA ALA A 119 12.47 14.83 18.67
C ALA A 119 11.76 15.70 19.72
N ARG A 120 10.42 15.62 19.80
CA ARG A 120 9.62 16.35 20.82
C ARG A 120 9.78 15.88 22.27
N VAL A 121 10.48 14.78 22.52
CA VAL A 121 10.73 14.29 23.90
C VAL A 121 12.07 14.82 24.44
N GLN A 122 12.86 15.51 23.60
CA GLN A 122 14.14 16.11 23.99
C GLN A 122 14.09 17.63 24.23
N GLU A 123 12.94 18.28 23.97
CA GLU A 123 12.62 19.64 24.43
C GLU A 123 11.78 19.58 25.71
#